data_AF-A0AA38ZWF7-F1
#
_entry.id   AF-A0AA38ZWF7-F1
#
_cell.length_a   1.000
_cell.length_b   1.000
_cell.length_c   1.000
_cell.angle_alpha   90.00
_cell.angle_beta   90.00
_cell.angle_gamma   90.00
#
_symmetry.space_group_name_H-M   'P 1'
#
loop_
_entity.id
_entity.type
_entity.pdbx_description
1 polymer ?
#
loop_
_entity_poly.entity_id
_entity_poly.type
_entity_poly.pdbx_seq_one_letter_code
_entity_poly.pdbx_strand_id
1 'polypeptide(L)'
;MQHSPSTHLFSLSLSLYSMTMSSSKLSFSFIAFSAIVIFLALFSSTSLADNSICQSTPDPSSCKGLVQSNKSANVYDYGRSSLKKSIATSRKFLSLVDKYLSARSNLSAAAVRALQDCLFLGGLNLDYLLSSSQVADANSKILSVLEADDVQTLLSALLTNQQTCLDGLQETSSSWSVQNGVSTPLSNDTKLYRVSLSLFTRGWVPKQKKGKVVKARKHLPFGNGRLPLKMSSQNRKLYESVSNRKLLDTGNDQVLVSDIVTVNQDGSGNFTTINDAIAVAPNNTDGSNGYFVIYIQTGVYEEYVSIAKNKKYLMMIGDGINQTVITGNRSVVDGWTTFNSATFAVVAQGFVAVNITFRNTAGAAKHQAVALRSGADLSTFYLCSFEAYQDTLYTHSLRQFYRECDIYGTVDYIFGNAAVVFQNCNLYPRLPLSGQFNTITAQGRTDPNQNTGTSIHNCVIRAADDLAASNGTTKTYLGRPWKEYSRTVIMQSYMGSFIDPTGWSIWSGDFALSTLYYAEYNNTGPGSNTSNRVTWSGYHVIGASDAANFTVDNFLLGGDWLPLTGVPYTGGLL
;
A
#
# COMPACT_ATOMS: atom_id res chain seq x y z
N MET A 1 -22.50 -64.41 2.42
CA MET A 1 -22.83 -65.74 1.87
C MET A 1 -24.12 -65.59 1.10
N GLN A 2 -24.11 -65.99 -0.20
CA GLN A 2 -25.24 -66.51 -1.01
C GLN A 2 -26.47 -65.60 -1.20
N HIS A 3 -27.15 -65.51 -2.34
CA HIS A 3 -27.04 -66.08 -3.69
C HIS A 3 -28.07 -65.28 -4.54
N SER A 4 -27.72 -64.90 -5.77
CA SER A 4 -28.68 -64.77 -6.90
C SER A 4 -29.09 -66.21 -7.34
N PRO A 5 -30.05 -66.54 -8.26
CA PRO A 5 -30.56 -65.78 -9.43
C PRO A 5 -32.01 -66.14 -9.90
N SER A 6 -32.39 -65.76 -11.15
CA SER A 6 -33.24 -66.47 -12.17
C SER A 6 -34.12 -65.47 -12.98
N THR A 7 -33.81 -65.09 -14.24
CA THR A 7 -34.03 -65.71 -15.58
C THR A 7 -35.43 -65.55 -16.20
N HIS A 8 -35.49 -65.01 -17.44
CA HIS A 8 -36.23 -65.44 -18.66
C HIS A 8 -35.80 -64.51 -19.82
N LEU A 9 -35.25 -64.88 -20.99
CA LEU A 9 -35.45 -65.89 -22.06
C LEU A 9 -36.03 -65.25 -23.37
N PHE A 10 -35.15 -65.17 -24.39
CA PHE A 10 -35.30 -65.42 -25.84
C PHE A 10 -36.32 -64.67 -26.74
N SER A 11 -35.86 -64.13 -27.89
CA SER A 11 -35.95 -64.81 -29.21
C SER A 11 -35.26 -64.04 -30.36
N LEU A 12 -34.60 -64.81 -31.23
CA LEU A 12 -33.89 -64.43 -32.47
C LEU A 12 -34.84 -64.09 -33.65
N SER A 13 -34.31 -63.34 -34.63
CA SER A 13 -34.50 -63.68 -36.06
C SER A 13 -33.30 -63.20 -36.90
N LEU A 14 -32.76 -64.12 -37.70
CA LEU A 14 -31.62 -64.01 -38.61
C LEU A 14 -32.13 -63.88 -40.05
N SER A 15 -31.46 -63.11 -40.92
CA SER A 15 -31.49 -63.36 -42.38
C SER A 15 -30.16 -63.00 -43.03
N LEU A 16 -29.53 -64.01 -43.62
CA LEU A 16 -28.32 -63.96 -44.45
C LEU A 16 -28.66 -63.62 -45.91
N TYR A 17 -27.76 -62.94 -46.61
CA TYR A 17 -27.51 -63.15 -48.04
C TYR A 17 -26.01 -62.99 -48.34
N SER A 18 -25.49 -63.88 -49.20
CA SER A 18 -24.07 -64.07 -49.54
C SER A 18 -23.75 -63.67 -50.98
N MET A 19 -22.45 -63.44 -51.27
CA MET A 19 -21.67 -63.84 -52.48
C MET A 19 -20.36 -63.00 -52.55
N THR A 20 -19.16 -63.57 -52.25
CA THR A 20 -18.10 -64.13 -53.15
C THR A 20 -17.43 -63.07 -54.08
N MET A 21 -16.10 -62.95 -54.29
CA MET A 21 -15.01 -63.95 -54.32
C MET A 21 -13.58 -63.30 -54.45
N SER A 22 -12.53 -64.00 -53.98
CA SER A 22 -11.13 -64.19 -54.53
C SER A 22 -10.16 -62.99 -54.73
N SER A 23 -8.81 -63.07 -54.69
CA SER A 23 -7.72 -63.92 -54.12
C SER A 23 -6.36 -63.39 -54.67
N SER A 24 -5.23 -63.73 -54.01
CA SER A 24 -3.80 -63.58 -54.41
C SER A 24 -3.09 -62.25 -54.07
N LYS A 25 -1.77 -62.15 -53.81
CA LYS A 25 -0.72 -62.95 -53.14
C LYS A 25 0.56 -62.06 -53.23
N LEU A 26 1.38 -62.07 -52.17
CA LEU A 26 2.85 -61.93 -52.18
C LEU A 26 3.54 -60.56 -52.43
N SER A 27 4.45 -60.27 -51.50
CA SER A 27 5.75 -59.60 -51.67
C SER A 27 5.78 -58.07 -51.70
N PHE A 28 6.19 -57.45 -50.59
CA PHE A 28 7.31 -56.49 -50.50
C PHE A 28 7.40 -55.93 -49.07
N SER A 29 7.96 -56.73 -48.17
CA SER A 29 8.57 -56.22 -46.94
C SER A 29 9.94 -55.69 -47.34
N PHE A 30 10.13 -54.37 -47.47
CA PHE A 30 11.42 -53.66 -47.29
C PHE A 30 11.35 -52.13 -47.46
N ILE A 31 10.23 -51.43 -47.19
CA ILE A 31 10.23 -49.93 -47.17
C ILE A 31 9.33 -49.37 -46.04
N ALA A 32 9.38 -49.95 -44.84
CA ALA A 32 8.67 -49.40 -43.67
C ALA A 32 9.60 -49.01 -42.51
N PHE A 33 10.93 -49.15 -42.66
CA PHE A 33 11.89 -48.85 -41.59
C PHE A 33 12.83 -47.66 -41.87
N SER A 34 12.67 -46.96 -43.00
CA SER A 34 13.44 -45.73 -43.29
C SER A 34 12.59 -44.44 -43.27
N ALA A 35 11.26 -44.55 -43.19
CA ALA A 35 10.38 -43.39 -43.07
C ALA A 35 10.18 -42.91 -41.62
N ILE A 36 10.47 -43.75 -40.62
CA ILE A 36 10.31 -43.39 -39.20
C ILE A 36 11.52 -42.58 -38.68
N VAL A 37 12.70 -42.72 -39.29
CA VAL A 37 13.89 -41.96 -38.87
C VAL A 37 13.93 -40.55 -39.50
N ILE A 38 13.24 -40.31 -40.61
CA ILE A 38 13.17 -38.97 -41.24
C ILE A 38 11.96 -38.16 -40.72
N PHE A 39 10.90 -38.81 -40.21
CA PHE A 39 9.82 -38.08 -39.51
C PHE A 39 10.20 -37.65 -38.08
N LEU A 40 11.24 -38.26 -37.50
CA LEU A 40 11.81 -37.86 -36.21
C LEU A 40 12.88 -36.75 -36.32
N ALA A 41 13.26 -36.33 -37.53
CA ALA A 41 14.22 -35.23 -37.75
C ALA A 41 13.57 -33.89 -38.12
N LEU A 42 12.25 -33.84 -38.32
CA LEU A 42 11.50 -32.61 -38.62
C LEU A 42 10.66 -32.07 -37.46
N PHE A 43 10.62 -32.76 -36.32
CA PHE A 43 10.35 -32.12 -35.03
C PHE A 43 11.67 -31.71 -34.37
N SER A 44 12.47 -30.93 -35.11
CA SER A 44 13.30 -29.95 -34.44
C SER A 44 12.33 -29.05 -33.68
N SER A 45 12.27 -29.23 -32.37
CA SER A 45 11.56 -28.35 -31.46
C SER A 45 12.10 -26.92 -31.67
N THR A 46 11.46 -26.18 -32.57
CA THR A 46 11.60 -24.74 -32.60
C THR A 46 11.11 -24.29 -31.23
N SER A 47 12.03 -23.97 -30.32
CA SER A 47 11.70 -23.39 -29.03
C SER A 47 11.00 -22.07 -29.30
N LEU A 48 9.68 -22.09 -29.29
CA LEU A 48 8.86 -20.90 -29.14
C LEU A 48 9.18 -20.36 -27.75
N ALA A 49 10.18 -19.49 -27.67
CA ALA A 49 10.39 -18.66 -26.50
C ALA A 49 9.06 -17.98 -26.17
N ASP A 50 8.60 -18.15 -24.94
CA ASP A 50 7.25 -17.90 -24.45
C ASP A 50 6.88 -16.41 -24.50
N ASN A 51 6.52 -15.90 -25.70
CA ASN A 51 6.03 -14.53 -25.91
C ASN A 51 4.72 -14.25 -25.13
N SER A 52 4.05 -15.27 -24.57
CA SER A 52 2.83 -15.12 -23.76
C SER A 52 3.10 -14.48 -22.39
N ILE A 53 4.31 -14.60 -21.86
CA ILE A 53 4.63 -14.10 -20.51
C ILE A 53 4.59 -12.57 -20.43
N CYS A 54 4.97 -11.90 -21.53
CA CYS A 54 4.96 -10.45 -21.62
C CYS A 54 3.60 -9.86 -22.00
N GLN A 55 2.63 -10.67 -22.43
CA GLN A 55 1.29 -10.18 -22.78
C GLN A 55 0.49 -9.74 -21.55
N SER A 56 0.78 -10.33 -20.39
CA SER A 56 0.15 -9.96 -19.12
C SER A 56 0.84 -8.81 -18.38
N THR A 57 1.97 -8.32 -18.91
CA THR A 57 2.67 -7.16 -18.30
C THR A 57 2.07 -5.87 -18.85
N PRO A 58 1.88 -4.83 -18.03
CA PRO A 58 1.45 -3.52 -18.52
C PRO A 58 2.41 -2.86 -19.51
N ASP A 59 3.67 -3.32 -19.58
CA ASP A 59 4.69 -2.88 -20.54
C ASP A 59 5.27 -4.05 -21.38
N PRO A 60 4.53 -4.60 -22.36
CA PRO A 60 4.95 -5.78 -23.12
C PRO A 60 6.24 -5.59 -23.92
N SER A 61 6.53 -4.38 -24.40
CA SER A 61 7.73 -4.07 -25.19
C SER A 61 9.00 -4.18 -24.34
N SER A 62 9.01 -3.54 -23.16
CA SER A 62 10.10 -3.61 -22.19
C SER A 62 10.34 -5.05 -21.73
N CYS A 63 9.28 -5.82 -21.49
CA CYS A 63 9.38 -7.23 -21.14
C CYS A 63 9.98 -8.08 -22.27
N LYS A 64 9.56 -7.88 -23.53
CA LYS A 64 10.08 -8.63 -24.69
C LYS A 64 11.59 -8.45 -24.87
N GLY A 65 12.10 -7.24 -24.65
CA GLY A 65 13.55 -6.98 -24.70
C GLY A 65 14.35 -7.81 -23.68
N LEU A 66 13.78 -8.09 -22.51
CA LEU A 66 14.39 -8.97 -21.51
C LEU A 66 14.28 -10.45 -21.92
N VAL A 67 13.11 -10.90 -22.36
CA VAL A 67 12.84 -12.31 -22.71
C VAL A 67 13.64 -12.77 -23.93
N GLN A 68 13.80 -11.91 -24.94
CA GLN A 68 14.54 -12.24 -26.16
C GLN A 68 16.03 -12.52 -25.93
N SER A 69 16.58 -12.05 -24.80
CA SER A 69 17.99 -12.28 -24.45
C SER A 69 18.30 -13.73 -24.02
N ASN A 70 17.30 -14.51 -23.59
CA ASN A 70 17.48 -15.90 -23.19
C ASN A 70 16.21 -16.75 -23.44
N LYS A 71 16.15 -17.41 -24.60
CA LYS A 71 14.94 -18.12 -25.09
C LYS A 71 14.54 -19.37 -24.29
N SER A 72 15.42 -19.92 -23.45
CA SER A 72 15.17 -21.11 -22.64
C SER A 72 14.83 -20.81 -21.16
N ALA A 73 14.80 -19.53 -20.77
CA ALA A 73 14.52 -19.09 -19.41
C ALA A 73 13.02 -19.20 -19.04
N ASN A 74 12.74 -19.44 -17.76
CA ASN A 74 11.38 -19.46 -17.20
C ASN A 74 11.01 -18.12 -16.51
N VAL A 75 9.79 -18.00 -15.97
CA VAL A 75 9.31 -16.79 -15.28
C VAL A 75 10.24 -16.32 -14.14
N TYR A 76 10.84 -17.25 -13.39
CA TYR A 76 11.74 -16.94 -12.29
C TYR A 76 13.05 -16.36 -12.79
N ASP A 77 13.56 -16.88 -13.90
CA ASP A 77 14.80 -16.39 -14.53
C ASP A 77 14.60 -15.00 -15.12
N TYR A 78 13.46 -14.74 -15.78
CA TYR A 78 13.11 -13.41 -16.28
C TYR A 78 12.88 -12.42 -15.14
N GLY A 79 12.21 -12.83 -14.06
CA GLY A 79 11.99 -12.00 -12.89
C GLY A 79 13.31 -11.57 -12.23
N ARG A 80 14.23 -12.52 -12.01
CA ARG A 80 15.58 -12.23 -11.50
C ARG A 80 16.38 -11.32 -12.42
N SER A 81 16.30 -11.54 -13.73
CA SER A 81 16.97 -10.70 -14.72
C SER A 81 16.41 -9.28 -14.74
N SER A 82 15.08 -9.14 -14.63
CA SER A 82 14.40 -7.85 -14.52
C SER A 82 14.84 -7.10 -13.25
N LEU A 83 14.84 -7.76 -12.08
CA LEU A 83 15.30 -7.17 -10.81
C LEU A 83 16.77 -6.72 -10.88
N LYS A 84 17.66 -7.55 -11.43
CA LYS A 84 19.09 -7.18 -11.61
C LYS A 84 19.24 -5.96 -12.53
N LYS A 85 18.46 -5.90 -13.61
CA LYS A 85 18.44 -4.73 -14.50
C LYS A 85 17.91 -3.49 -13.78
N SER A 86 16.83 -3.63 -13.01
CA SER A 86 16.22 -2.57 -12.21
C SER A 86 17.21 -1.99 -11.19
N ILE A 87 17.99 -2.83 -10.51
CA ILE A 87 19.06 -2.38 -9.59
C ILE A 87 20.10 -1.56 -10.35
N ALA A 88 20.53 -2.04 -11.53
CA ALA A 88 21.56 -1.36 -12.31
C ALA A 88 21.09 0.01 -12.83
N THR A 89 19.83 0.14 -13.26
CA THR A 89 19.30 1.43 -13.74
C THR A 89 18.97 2.36 -12.60
N SER A 90 18.45 1.86 -11.47
CA SER A 90 18.24 2.63 -10.23
C SER A 90 19.52 3.33 -9.75
N ARG A 91 20.67 2.62 -9.76
CA ARG A 91 21.98 3.21 -9.43
C ARG A 91 22.38 4.33 -10.38
N LYS A 92 22.10 4.18 -11.69
CA LYS A 92 22.37 5.22 -12.70
C LYS A 92 21.46 6.43 -12.50
N PHE A 93 20.19 6.22 -12.20
CA PHE A 93 19.25 7.28 -11.89
C PHE A 93 19.69 8.10 -10.67
N LEU A 94 20.10 7.43 -9.58
CA LEU A 94 20.63 8.10 -8.40
C LEU A 94 21.86 8.95 -8.72
N SER A 95 22.83 8.40 -9.46
CA SER A 95 24.01 9.16 -9.88
C SER A 95 23.66 10.36 -10.78
N LEU A 96 22.64 10.22 -11.62
CA LEU A 96 22.16 11.31 -12.47
C LEU A 96 21.53 12.44 -11.64
N VAL A 97 20.66 12.11 -10.69
CA VAL A 97 20.02 13.10 -9.80
C VAL A 97 21.08 13.83 -8.96
N ASP A 98 22.04 13.09 -8.40
CA ASP A 98 23.15 13.65 -7.63
C ASP A 98 24.02 14.62 -8.46
N LYS A 99 24.26 14.29 -9.74
CA LYS A 99 24.94 15.19 -10.68
C LYS A 99 24.18 16.51 -10.86
N TYR A 100 22.85 16.49 -10.98
CA TYR A 100 22.04 17.71 -11.08
C TYR A 100 22.07 18.51 -9.77
N LEU A 101 21.96 17.84 -8.62
CA LEU A 101 22.02 18.48 -7.30
C LEU A 101 23.40 19.10 -7.01
N SER A 102 24.48 18.51 -7.52
CA SER A 102 25.83 19.09 -7.44
C SER A 102 25.94 20.41 -8.22
N ALA A 103 25.13 20.58 -9.27
CA ALA A 103 25.02 21.82 -10.05
C ALA A 103 23.86 22.74 -9.60
N ARG A 104 23.48 22.66 -8.32
CA ARG A 104 22.31 23.38 -7.75
C ARG A 104 22.27 24.89 -7.98
N SER A 105 23.41 25.55 -8.21
CA SER A 105 23.45 27.00 -8.48
C SER A 105 22.67 27.39 -9.74
N ASN A 106 22.45 26.44 -10.65
CA ASN A 106 21.73 26.64 -11.90
C ASN A 106 20.25 26.24 -11.79
N LEU A 107 19.77 25.89 -10.59
CA LEU A 107 18.44 25.37 -10.35
C LEU A 107 17.65 26.29 -9.42
N SER A 108 16.34 26.40 -9.66
CA SER A 108 15.43 27.04 -8.72
C SER A 108 15.36 26.25 -7.41
N ALA A 109 15.01 26.92 -6.30
CA ALA A 109 14.82 26.24 -5.02
C ALA A 109 13.78 25.12 -5.07
N ALA A 110 12.70 25.32 -5.84
CA ALA A 110 11.67 24.32 -6.07
C ALA A 110 12.21 23.08 -6.81
N ALA A 111 13.01 23.29 -7.86
CA ALA A 111 13.65 22.18 -8.59
C ALA A 111 14.65 21.41 -7.70
N VAL A 112 15.42 22.11 -6.87
CA VAL A 112 16.33 21.47 -5.90
C VAL A 112 15.54 20.58 -4.94
N ARG A 113 14.42 21.07 -4.39
CA ARG A 113 13.55 20.28 -3.48
C ARG A 113 12.98 19.04 -4.17
N ALA A 114 12.46 19.17 -5.40
CA ALA A 114 11.96 18.03 -6.17
C ALA A 114 13.06 16.99 -6.47
N LEU A 115 14.27 17.43 -6.81
CA LEU A 115 15.40 16.51 -7.01
C LEU A 115 15.87 15.85 -5.71
N GLN A 116 15.81 16.54 -4.57
CA GLN A 116 16.07 15.95 -3.26
C GLN A 116 15.04 14.87 -2.93
N ASP A 117 13.76 15.08 -3.27
CA ASP A 117 12.73 14.05 -3.14
C ASP A 117 13.03 12.84 -4.00
N CYS A 118 13.38 13.06 -5.28
CA CYS A 118 13.78 12.00 -6.19
C CYS A 118 15.01 11.22 -5.70
N LEU A 119 16.00 11.90 -5.10
CA LEU A 119 17.18 11.25 -4.54
C LEU A 119 16.80 10.35 -3.35
N PHE A 120 15.99 10.88 -2.43
CA PHE A 120 15.51 10.13 -1.26
C PHE A 120 14.68 8.90 -1.67
N LEU A 121 13.69 9.10 -2.53
CA LEU A 121 12.79 8.06 -3.04
C LEU A 121 13.54 7.02 -3.88
N GLY A 122 14.50 7.45 -4.71
CA GLY A 122 15.38 6.56 -5.45
C GLY A 122 16.25 5.69 -4.54
N GLY A 123 16.71 6.24 -3.41
CA GLY A 123 17.48 5.50 -2.41
C GLY A 123 16.65 4.40 -1.75
N LEU A 124 15.39 4.69 -1.40
CA LEU A 124 14.45 3.68 -0.91
C LEU A 124 14.19 2.60 -1.97
N ASN A 125 14.03 2.99 -3.23
CA ASN A 125 13.83 2.03 -4.33
C ASN A 125 15.00 1.06 -4.47
N LEU A 126 16.24 1.54 -4.35
CA LEU A 126 17.40 0.69 -4.42
C LEU A 126 17.41 -0.35 -3.30
N ASP A 127 17.07 0.05 -2.06
CA ASP A 127 16.97 -0.89 -0.94
C ASP A 127 15.90 -1.95 -1.18
N TYR A 128 14.71 -1.54 -1.60
CA TYR A 128 13.59 -2.44 -1.87
C TYR A 128 13.91 -3.43 -2.98
N LEU A 129 14.60 -2.98 -4.05
CA LEU A 129 15.08 -3.84 -5.12
C LEU A 129 16.11 -4.85 -4.64
N LEU A 130 17.07 -4.44 -3.79
CA LEU A 130 18.08 -5.34 -3.24
C LEU A 130 17.46 -6.42 -2.35
N SER A 131 16.54 -6.04 -1.45
CA SER A 131 15.81 -7.00 -0.61
C SER A 131 14.95 -7.96 -1.44
N SER A 132 14.22 -7.44 -2.44
CA SER A 132 13.40 -8.26 -3.34
C SER A 132 14.25 -9.23 -4.17
N SER A 133 15.41 -8.77 -4.67
CA SER A 133 16.34 -9.62 -5.44
C SER A 133 16.91 -10.74 -4.58
N GLN A 134 17.23 -10.49 -3.31
CA GLN A 134 17.74 -11.53 -2.42
C GLN A 134 16.74 -12.67 -2.22
N VAL A 135 15.46 -12.34 -1.98
CA VAL A 135 14.38 -13.34 -1.85
C VAL A 135 14.18 -14.09 -3.16
N ALA A 136 14.18 -13.37 -4.29
CA ALA A 136 14.03 -13.96 -5.62
C ALA A 136 15.21 -14.87 -6.00
N ASP A 137 16.46 -14.53 -5.66
CA ASP A 137 17.65 -15.36 -5.91
C ASP A 137 17.64 -16.66 -5.09
N ALA A 138 17.10 -16.63 -3.87
CA ALA A 138 17.00 -17.81 -3.01
C ALA A 138 15.86 -18.79 -3.39
N ASN A 139 14.89 -18.37 -4.22
CA ASN A 139 13.66 -19.12 -4.43
C ASN A 139 13.28 -19.26 -5.91
N SER A 140 13.05 -20.50 -6.38
CA SER A 140 12.56 -20.82 -7.73
C SER A 140 11.18 -21.48 -7.69
N LYS A 141 10.36 -21.11 -6.70
CA LYS A 141 9.02 -21.66 -6.44
C LYS A 141 8.10 -20.56 -5.92
N ILE A 142 6.80 -20.83 -5.94
CA ILE A 142 5.78 -20.01 -5.26
C ILE A 142 6.17 -19.87 -3.79
N LEU A 143 6.14 -18.64 -3.27
CA LEU A 143 6.48 -18.31 -1.89
C LEU A 143 5.31 -18.56 -0.93
N SER A 144 5.57 -18.50 0.36
CA SER A 144 4.49 -18.38 1.34
C SER A 144 3.72 -17.07 1.13
N VAL A 145 2.47 -17.00 1.62
CA VAL A 145 1.62 -15.80 1.48
C VAL A 145 2.31 -14.56 2.06
N LEU A 146 2.98 -14.70 3.20
CA LEU A 146 3.69 -13.60 3.87
C LEU A 146 4.90 -13.14 3.07
N GLU A 147 5.80 -14.04 2.69
CA GLU A 147 6.98 -13.68 1.91
C GLU A 147 6.62 -13.09 0.53
N ALA A 148 5.58 -13.63 -0.10
CA ALA A 148 5.05 -13.09 -1.36
C ALA A 148 4.51 -11.67 -1.19
N ASP A 149 3.71 -11.43 -0.14
CA ASP A 149 3.12 -10.12 0.14
C ASP A 149 4.18 -9.09 0.53
N ASP A 150 5.19 -9.46 1.32
CA ASP A 150 6.31 -8.59 1.66
C ASP A 150 7.02 -8.08 0.41
N VAL A 151 7.45 -8.99 -0.48
CA VAL A 151 8.15 -8.59 -1.71
C VAL A 151 7.21 -7.85 -2.67
N GLN A 152 5.95 -8.27 -2.82
CA GLN A 152 4.99 -7.55 -3.67
C GLN A 152 4.74 -6.14 -3.14
N THR A 153 4.70 -5.94 -1.82
CA THR A 153 4.56 -4.63 -1.17
C THR A 153 5.77 -3.73 -1.45
N LEU A 154 6.99 -4.26 -1.34
CA LEU A 154 8.22 -3.55 -1.67
C LEU A 154 8.26 -3.14 -3.15
N LEU A 155 7.95 -4.07 -4.06
CA LEU A 155 7.89 -3.80 -5.50
C LEU A 155 6.77 -2.82 -5.87
N SER A 156 5.65 -2.84 -5.15
CA SER A 156 4.57 -1.87 -5.31
C SER A 156 5.02 -0.47 -4.90
N ALA A 157 5.78 -0.34 -3.81
CA ALA A 157 6.32 0.93 -3.35
C ALA A 157 7.34 1.54 -4.33
N LEU A 158 8.04 0.72 -5.14
CA LEU A 158 8.92 1.23 -6.20
C LEU A 158 8.20 2.19 -7.14
N LEU A 159 7.02 1.78 -7.61
CA LEU A 159 6.20 2.54 -8.55
C LEU A 159 5.61 3.78 -7.90
N THR A 160 5.21 3.68 -6.63
CA THR A 160 4.76 4.83 -5.83
C THR A 160 5.84 5.90 -5.69
N ASN A 161 7.07 5.48 -5.37
CA ASN A 161 8.22 6.36 -5.22
C ASN A 161 8.59 7.03 -6.55
N GLN A 162 8.54 6.27 -7.67
CA GLN A 162 8.77 6.82 -9.01
C GLN A 162 7.71 7.86 -9.37
N GLN A 163 6.44 7.57 -9.11
CA GLN A 163 5.34 8.48 -9.41
C GLN A 163 5.44 9.77 -8.59
N THR A 164 5.78 9.67 -7.30
CA THR A 164 5.93 10.84 -6.43
C THR A 164 7.10 11.73 -6.88
N CYS A 165 8.23 11.14 -7.27
CA CYS A 165 9.32 11.88 -7.89
C CYS A 165 8.87 12.56 -9.19
N LEU A 166 8.14 11.86 -10.06
CA LEU A 166 7.62 12.43 -11.31
C LEU A 166 6.68 13.62 -11.05
N ASP A 167 5.75 13.47 -10.11
CA ASP A 167 4.76 14.50 -9.77
C ASP A 167 5.47 15.76 -9.26
N GLY A 168 6.44 15.63 -8.35
CA GLY A 168 7.24 16.78 -7.87
C GLY A 168 8.06 17.48 -8.97
N LEU A 169 8.57 16.72 -9.94
CA LEU A 169 9.27 17.28 -11.10
C LEU A 169 8.31 18.00 -12.07
N GLN A 170 7.05 17.57 -12.16
CA GLN A 170 6.01 18.18 -13.00
C GLN A 170 5.44 19.45 -12.36
N GLU A 171 5.19 19.44 -11.05
CA GLU A 171 4.76 20.61 -10.26
C GLU A 171 5.77 21.78 -10.36
N THR A 172 7.05 21.46 -10.60
CA THR A 172 8.14 22.45 -10.70
C THR A 172 8.61 22.71 -12.14
N SER A 173 7.87 22.21 -13.14
CA SER A 173 8.25 22.23 -14.56
C SER A 173 8.43 23.63 -15.17
N SER A 174 7.72 24.64 -14.69
CA SER A 174 7.89 26.04 -15.13
C SER A 174 9.26 26.65 -14.75
N SER A 175 10.04 25.96 -13.92
CA SER A 175 11.22 26.50 -13.25
C SER A 175 12.55 25.86 -13.68
N TRP A 176 12.55 25.06 -14.77
CA TRP A 176 13.79 24.44 -15.32
C TRP A 176 13.69 24.03 -16.79
N SER A 177 14.80 24.15 -17.52
CA SER A 177 14.94 23.81 -18.95
C SER A 177 15.34 22.35 -19.23
N VAL A 178 15.59 21.54 -18.19
CA VAL A 178 16.18 20.19 -18.29
C VAL A 178 15.22 19.08 -17.84
N GLN A 179 13.91 19.34 -17.83
CA GLN A 179 12.90 18.38 -17.39
C GLN A 179 13.05 16.99 -18.03
N ASN A 180 13.31 16.99 -19.33
CA ASN A 180 13.49 15.77 -20.12
C ASN A 180 14.74 14.97 -19.74
N GLY A 181 15.76 15.62 -19.16
CA GLY A 181 17.02 15.00 -18.74
C GLY A 181 16.87 14.05 -17.55
N VAL A 182 15.84 14.21 -16.72
CA VAL A 182 15.55 13.33 -15.58
C VAL A 182 14.26 12.54 -15.79
N SER A 183 13.22 13.15 -16.37
CA SER A 183 11.92 12.50 -16.58
C SER A 183 11.99 11.29 -17.53
N THR A 184 12.85 11.34 -18.55
CA THR A 184 13.01 10.24 -19.50
C THR A 184 13.65 8.99 -18.85
N PRO A 185 14.80 9.09 -18.16
CA PRO A 185 15.32 7.99 -17.34
C PRO A 185 14.31 7.45 -16.32
N LEU A 186 13.61 8.33 -15.61
CA LEU A 186 12.59 7.96 -14.62
C LEU A 186 11.44 7.15 -15.25
N SER A 187 10.95 7.57 -16.43
CA SER A 187 9.92 6.85 -17.17
C SER A 187 10.41 5.46 -17.60
N ASN A 188 11.65 5.34 -18.06
CA ASN A 188 12.24 4.06 -18.45
C ASN A 188 12.40 3.12 -17.24
N ASP A 189 12.84 3.63 -16.10
CA ASP A 189 12.91 2.87 -14.85
C ASP A 189 11.53 2.41 -14.39
N THR A 190 10.52 3.29 -14.48
CA THR A 190 9.13 2.95 -14.15
C THR A 190 8.63 1.76 -14.97
N LYS A 191 8.82 1.77 -16.29
CA LYS A 191 8.45 0.64 -17.17
C LYS A 191 9.13 -0.66 -16.74
N LEU A 192 10.41 -0.58 -16.37
CA LEU A 192 11.17 -1.75 -15.94
C LEU A 192 10.69 -2.28 -14.58
N TYR A 193 10.37 -1.41 -13.63
CA TYR A 193 9.81 -1.81 -12.34
C TYR A 193 8.42 -2.43 -12.49
N ARG A 194 7.58 -1.96 -13.42
CA ARG A 194 6.29 -2.59 -13.76
C ARG A 194 6.48 -4.00 -14.28
N VAL A 195 7.48 -4.22 -15.14
CA VAL A 195 7.87 -5.57 -15.59
C VAL A 195 8.35 -6.43 -14.42
N SER A 196 9.21 -5.90 -13.54
CA SER A 196 9.68 -6.62 -12.34
C SER A 196 8.51 -7.05 -11.45
N LEU A 197 7.58 -6.14 -11.15
CA LEU A 197 6.38 -6.42 -10.33
C LEU A 197 5.47 -7.45 -10.99
N SER A 198 5.21 -7.34 -12.29
CA SER A 198 4.34 -8.26 -13.02
C SER A 198 4.94 -9.68 -13.10
N LEU A 199 6.23 -9.79 -13.41
CA LEU A 199 6.94 -11.08 -13.41
C LEU A 199 7.00 -11.69 -12.01
N PHE A 200 7.23 -10.87 -10.98
CA PHE A 200 7.21 -11.32 -9.60
C PHE A 200 5.83 -11.89 -9.21
N THR A 201 4.77 -11.13 -9.50
CA THR A 201 3.38 -11.52 -9.24
C THR A 201 3.00 -12.82 -9.95
N ARG A 202 3.50 -13.02 -11.18
CA ARG A 202 3.22 -14.25 -11.94
C ARG A 202 4.03 -15.47 -11.47
N GLY A 203 5.28 -15.25 -11.04
CA GLY A 203 6.20 -16.32 -10.67
C GLY A 203 6.09 -16.77 -9.22
N TRP A 204 6.05 -15.84 -8.27
CA TRP A 204 6.22 -16.12 -6.84
C TRP A 204 4.95 -15.96 -6.01
N VAL A 205 3.93 -15.21 -6.47
CA VAL A 205 2.71 -14.94 -5.69
C VAL A 205 1.69 -16.08 -5.87
N PRO A 206 1.13 -16.64 -4.77
CA PRO A 206 0.09 -17.67 -4.85
C PRO A 206 -1.20 -17.18 -5.54
N LYS A 207 -1.74 -17.96 -6.49
CA LYS A 207 -2.98 -17.64 -7.22
C LYS A 207 -4.25 -17.67 -6.37
N GLN A 208 -4.23 -18.42 -5.27
CA GLN A 208 -5.30 -18.42 -4.28
C GLN A 208 -4.69 -18.01 -2.95
N LYS A 209 -5.09 -16.84 -2.43
CA LYS A 209 -4.97 -16.55 -1.01
C LYS A 209 -5.95 -17.49 -0.28
N LYS A 210 -5.58 -18.76 -0.10
CA LYS A 210 -6.27 -19.61 0.89
C LYS A 210 -5.85 -19.08 2.25
N GLY A 211 -6.45 -17.95 2.64
CA GLY A 211 -6.41 -17.50 4.02
C GLY A 211 -6.94 -18.66 4.83
N LYS A 212 -6.10 -19.22 5.71
CA LYS A 212 -6.69 -19.83 6.90
C LYS A 212 -7.53 -18.71 7.47
N VAL A 213 -8.83 -18.93 7.60
CA VAL A 213 -9.66 -18.12 8.50
C VAL A 213 -9.00 -18.35 9.86
N VAL A 214 -8.05 -17.48 10.22
CA VAL A 214 -7.51 -17.44 11.56
C VAL A 214 -8.74 -17.07 12.36
N LYS A 215 -9.24 -18.03 13.13
CA LYS A 215 -10.28 -17.74 14.12
C LYS A 215 -9.80 -16.49 14.84
N ALA A 216 -10.58 -15.41 14.76
CA ALA A 216 -10.30 -14.17 15.46
C ALA A 216 -9.80 -14.58 16.85
N ARG A 217 -8.51 -14.33 17.14
CA ARG A 217 -8.05 -14.49 18.51
C ARG A 217 -9.01 -13.62 19.29
N LYS A 218 -9.71 -14.21 20.28
CA LYS A 218 -10.60 -13.47 21.17
C LYS A 218 -9.72 -12.45 21.89
N HIS A 219 -9.54 -11.29 21.29
CA HIS A 219 -8.90 -10.17 21.93
C HIS A 219 -9.86 -9.73 23.03
N LEU A 220 -9.31 -9.62 24.24
CA LEU A 220 -10.07 -9.15 25.39
C LEU A 220 -10.74 -7.82 25.04
N PRO A 221 -12.01 -7.61 25.40
CA PRO A 221 -12.63 -6.29 25.31
C PRO A 221 -11.82 -5.35 26.20
N PHE A 222 -11.00 -4.50 25.58
CA PHE A 222 -10.15 -3.57 26.31
C PHE A 222 -10.96 -2.33 26.65
N GLY A 223 -11.17 -2.11 27.95
CA GLY A 223 -11.63 -0.84 28.48
C GLY A 223 -10.48 0.15 28.62
N ASN A 224 -10.68 1.39 28.19
CA ASN A 224 -9.88 2.58 28.51
C ASN A 224 -8.59 2.87 27.69
N GLY A 225 -8.44 2.34 26.48
CA GLY A 225 -7.43 2.86 25.52
C GLY A 225 -5.94 2.66 25.90
N ARG A 226 -5.60 1.66 26.72
CA ARG A 226 -4.22 1.43 27.21
C ARG A 226 -3.50 0.34 26.39
N LEU A 227 -2.23 0.57 26.08
CA LEU A 227 -1.35 -0.46 25.50
C LEU A 227 -0.81 -1.41 26.60
N PRO A 228 -0.76 -2.73 26.35
CA PRO A 228 -0.22 -3.71 27.28
C PRO A 228 1.32 -3.74 27.23
N LEU A 229 2.00 -2.72 27.77
CA LEU A 229 3.46 -2.62 27.67
C LEU A 229 4.19 -3.47 28.73
N LYS A 230 5.29 -4.13 28.32
CA LYS A 230 6.23 -4.86 29.18
C LYS A 230 7.62 -4.26 29.08
N MET A 231 8.16 -3.82 30.21
CA MET A 231 9.44 -3.12 30.29
C MET A 231 10.18 -3.42 31.60
N SER A 232 11.44 -2.99 31.70
CA SER A 232 12.23 -3.08 32.93
C SER A 232 11.57 -2.32 34.09
N SER A 233 11.93 -2.65 35.34
CA SER A 233 11.39 -1.96 36.52
C SER A 233 11.73 -0.46 36.55
N GLN A 234 12.90 -0.07 36.03
CA GLN A 234 13.32 1.32 35.89
C GLN A 234 12.46 2.05 34.85
N ASN A 235 12.31 1.46 33.66
CA ASN A 235 11.54 2.06 32.57
C ASN A 235 10.05 2.15 32.94
N ARG A 236 9.56 1.16 33.68
CA ARG A 236 8.20 1.18 34.24
C ARG A 236 8.00 2.36 35.18
N LYS A 237 8.92 2.61 36.12
CA LYS A 237 8.82 3.76 37.02
C LYS A 237 8.79 5.08 36.24
N LEU A 238 9.65 5.23 35.24
CA LEU A 238 9.69 6.41 34.39
C LEU A 238 8.38 6.60 33.60
N TYR A 239 7.88 5.54 32.96
CA TYR A 239 6.61 5.57 32.24
C TYR A 239 5.43 5.93 33.16
N GLU A 240 5.33 5.27 34.31
CA GLU A 240 4.24 5.51 35.27
C GLU A 240 4.31 6.93 35.87
N SER A 241 5.52 7.51 36.01
CA SER A 241 5.68 8.89 36.50
C SER A 241 5.25 9.94 35.49
N VAL A 242 5.53 9.76 34.20
CA VAL A 242 5.16 10.77 33.17
C VAL A 242 3.72 10.59 32.68
N SER A 243 3.24 9.36 32.60
CA SER A 243 1.87 9.08 32.15
C SER A 243 0.81 9.26 33.21
N ASN A 244 1.21 9.43 34.48
CA ASN A 244 0.32 9.42 35.65
C ASN A 244 -0.60 8.19 35.70
N ARG A 245 -0.16 7.06 35.14
CA ARG A 245 -0.95 5.83 34.98
C ARG A 245 -0.12 4.61 35.32
N LYS A 246 -0.69 3.71 36.15
CA LYS A 246 -0.08 2.41 36.42
C LYS A 246 -0.27 1.46 35.25
N LEU A 247 0.80 0.75 34.87
CA LEU A 247 0.71 -0.33 33.89
C LEU A 247 0.02 -1.54 34.51
N LEU A 248 -0.96 -2.10 33.79
CA LEU A 248 -1.61 -3.34 34.21
C LEU A 248 -0.80 -4.53 33.71
N ASP A 249 -0.66 -5.56 34.54
CA ASP A 249 -0.09 -6.82 34.09
C ASP A 249 -1.17 -7.64 33.38
N THR A 250 -1.02 -7.83 32.08
CA THR A 250 -1.99 -8.49 31.20
C THR A 250 -1.51 -9.87 30.73
N GLY A 251 -0.44 -10.43 31.33
CA GLY A 251 0.07 -11.75 31.01
C GLY A 251 0.88 -11.79 29.70
N ASN A 252 0.71 -12.85 28.89
CA ASN A 252 1.60 -13.15 27.75
C ASN A 252 1.39 -12.25 26.51
N ASP A 253 0.30 -11.50 26.43
CA ASP A 253 -0.03 -10.64 25.27
C ASP A 253 0.45 -9.19 25.51
N GLN A 254 1.75 -9.03 25.80
CA GLN A 254 2.37 -7.73 26.07
C GLN A 254 3.36 -7.30 24.99
N VAL A 255 3.42 -5.99 24.75
CA VAL A 255 4.37 -5.33 23.86
C VAL A 255 5.67 -5.11 24.59
N LEU A 256 6.75 -5.74 24.11
CA LEU A 256 8.08 -5.54 24.68
C LEU A 256 8.58 -4.12 24.38
N VAL A 257 9.10 -3.45 25.40
CA VAL A 257 9.76 -2.15 25.32
C VAL A 257 11.21 -2.32 25.75
N SER A 258 12.14 -2.03 24.84
CA SER A 258 13.58 -2.12 25.06
C SER A 258 14.08 -0.98 25.93
N ASP A 259 13.68 0.24 25.60
CA ASP A 259 14.03 1.44 26.36
C ASP A 259 12.99 2.55 26.23
N ILE A 260 13.05 3.55 27.10
CA ILE A 260 12.16 4.71 27.08
C ILE A 260 12.91 6.01 27.38
N VAL A 261 12.60 7.05 26.59
CA VAL A 261 12.98 8.43 26.86
C VAL A 261 11.75 9.34 26.86
N THR A 262 11.88 10.49 27.51
CA THR A 262 10.78 11.44 27.71
C THR A 262 11.10 12.80 27.09
N VAL A 263 10.08 13.46 26.55
CA VAL A 263 10.18 14.80 25.97
C VAL A 263 9.23 15.74 26.70
N ASN A 264 9.75 16.83 27.27
CA ASN A 264 8.95 17.89 27.87
C ASN A 264 9.63 19.26 27.65
N GLN A 265 8.89 20.23 27.10
CA GLN A 265 9.40 21.55 26.74
C GLN A 265 9.86 22.37 27.96
N ASP A 266 9.38 22.05 29.18
CA ASP A 266 9.77 22.71 30.43
C ASP A 266 11.14 22.27 30.99
N GLY A 267 11.77 21.23 30.38
CA GLY A 267 13.05 20.67 30.81
C GLY A 267 12.96 19.57 31.88
N SER A 268 11.76 19.12 32.27
CA SER A 268 11.58 18.02 33.23
C SER A 268 11.77 16.63 32.63
N GLY A 269 11.78 16.52 31.30
CA GLY A 269 11.99 15.28 30.55
C GLY A 269 13.48 15.03 30.27
N ASN A 270 13.78 13.93 29.57
CA ASN A 270 15.14 13.68 29.08
C ASN A 270 15.57 14.67 27.98
N PHE A 271 14.59 15.14 27.20
CA PHE A 271 14.79 16.09 26.11
C PHE A 271 13.70 17.17 26.13
N THR A 272 13.99 18.33 25.54
CA THR A 272 13.00 19.40 25.33
C THR A 272 12.39 19.38 23.93
N THR A 273 13.03 18.69 22.97
CA THR A 273 12.57 18.56 21.59
C THR A 273 12.38 17.10 21.20
N ILE A 274 11.49 16.87 20.25
CA ILE A 274 11.21 15.53 19.72
C ILE A 274 12.39 15.05 18.87
N ASN A 275 13.02 15.94 18.11
CA ASN A 275 14.17 15.60 17.26
C ASN A 275 15.38 15.10 18.08
N ASP A 276 15.66 15.67 19.25
CA ASP A 276 16.76 15.20 20.11
C ASP A 276 16.48 13.79 20.66
N ALA A 277 15.24 13.50 21.05
CA ALA A 277 14.84 12.18 21.50
C ALA A 277 14.95 11.12 20.38
N ILE A 278 14.63 11.48 19.14
CA ILE A 278 14.82 10.60 17.98
C ILE A 278 16.31 10.36 17.71
N ALA A 279 17.15 11.37 17.89
CA ALA A 279 18.58 11.27 17.61
C ALA A 279 19.24 10.15 18.44
N VAL A 280 18.84 10.00 19.71
CA VAL A 280 19.38 8.97 20.63
C VAL A 280 18.78 7.58 20.45
N ALA A 281 17.62 7.46 19.79
CA ALA A 281 17.01 6.15 19.55
C ALA A 281 17.96 5.22 18.75
N PRO A 282 18.01 3.91 19.06
CA PRO A 282 18.89 2.98 18.37
C PRO A 282 18.57 2.88 16.87
N ASN A 283 19.61 2.65 16.08
CA ASN A 283 19.47 2.37 14.66
C ASN A 283 19.35 0.86 14.43
N ASN A 284 18.47 0.49 13.50
CA ASN A 284 18.20 -0.86 13.03
C ASN A 284 17.80 -1.82 14.16
N THR A 285 16.97 -1.34 15.09
CA THR A 285 16.36 -2.16 16.14
C THR A 285 15.70 -3.40 15.52
N ASP A 286 15.97 -4.56 16.09
CA ASP A 286 15.26 -5.80 15.78
C ASP A 286 13.92 -5.79 16.53
N GLY A 287 12.81 -6.07 15.83
CA GLY A 287 11.48 -6.09 16.42
C GLY A 287 11.34 -7.09 17.58
N SER A 288 12.17 -8.15 17.59
CA SER A 288 12.22 -9.12 18.70
C SER A 288 12.82 -8.54 20.00
N ASN A 289 13.61 -7.47 19.90
CA ASN A 289 14.15 -6.76 21.07
C ASN A 289 13.16 -5.77 21.68
N GLY A 290 12.02 -5.53 21.02
CA GLY A 290 10.98 -4.62 21.49
C GLY A 290 11.22 -3.15 21.12
N TYR A 291 10.19 -2.34 21.36
CA TYR A 291 10.13 -0.94 20.95
C TYR A 291 11.04 -0.04 21.78
N PHE A 292 11.69 0.91 21.11
CA PHE A 292 12.20 2.10 21.77
C PHE A 292 11.07 3.11 21.88
N VAL A 293 10.70 3.49 23.10
CA VAL A 293 9.57 4.40 23.36
C VAL A 293 10.07 5.83 23.56
N ILE A 294 9.46 6.77 22.83
CA ILE A 294 9.56 8.20 23.11
C ILE A 294 8.21 8.64 23.68
N TYR A 295 8.18 8.96 24.96
CA TYR A 295 7.02 9.54 25.61
C TYR A 295 7.07 11.06 25.48
N ILE A 296 6.07 11.65 24.83
CA ILE A 296 5.99 13.08 24.55
C ILE A 296 4.89 13.67 25.42
N GLN A 297 5.26 14.47 26.40
CA GLN A 297 4.29 15.05 27.33
C GLN A 297 3.41 16.10 26.64
N THR A 298 2.41 16.59 27.37
CA THR A 298 1.49 17.63 26.93
C THR A 298 2.25 18.89 26.51
N GLY A 299 1.91 19.44 25.34
CA GLY A 299 2.59 20.58 24.77
C GLY A 299 2.28 20.77 23.29
N VAL A 300 2.63 21.95 22.78
CA VAL A 300 2.59 22.26 21.35
C VAL A 300 4.02 22.35 20.84
N TYR A 301 4.42 21.33 20.10
CA TYR A 301 5.75 21.14 19.54
C TYR A 301 5.75 21.64 18.10
N GLU A 302 6.22 22.87 17.90
CA GLU A 302 6.41 23.44 16.56
C GLU A 302 7.72 22.91 15.95
N GLU A 303 7.67 21.66 15.46
CA GLU A 303 8.81 20.94 14.93
C GLU A 303 8.45 20.23 13.62
N TYR A 304 9.36 20.28 12.65
CA TYR A 304 9.31 19.38 11.49
C TYR A 304 10.08 18.11 11.83
N VAL A 305 9.37 16.98 11.92
CA VAL A 305 9.93 15.72 12.39
C VAL A 305 10.05 14.73 11.23
N SER A 306 11.20 14.08 11.11
CA SER A 306 11.45 13.05 10.09
C SER A 306 12.09 11.81 10.69
N ILE A 307 11.34 10.70 10.74
CA ILE A 307 11.82 9.40 11.23
C ILE A 307 12.42 8.61 10.07
N ALA A 308 13.74 8.53 10.04
CA ALA A 308 14.51 7.87 8.98
C ALA A 308 14.36 6.34 8.99
N LYS A 309 14.61 5.70 7.84
CA LYS A 309 14.38 4.26 7.60
C LYS A 309 15.14 3.31 8.55
N ASN A 310 16.24 3.78 9.13
CA ASN A 310 17.05 3.05 10.09
C ASN A 310 16.48 3.12 11.51
N LYS A 311 15.54 4.02 11.85
CA LYS A 311 14.98 4.13 13.20
C LYS A 311 13.80 3.16 13.43
N LYS A 312 14.01 1.87 13.09
CA LYS A 312 12.98 0.82 13.11
C LYS A 312 12.42 0.58 14.51
N TYR A 313 11.16 0.13 14.58
CA TYR A 313 10.44 -0.21 15.82
C TYR A 313 10.51 0.88 16.89
N LEU A 314 10.27 2.12 16.45
CA LEU A 314 10.12 3.29 17.30
C LEU A 314 8.64 3.48 17.65
N MET A 315 8.33 3.65 18.93
CA MET A 315 6.98 3.94 19.42
C MET A 315 6.94 5.34 20.05
N MET A 316 6.04 6.19 19.57
CA MET A 316 5.78 7.51 20.15
C MET A 316 4.44 7.51 20.88
N ILE A 317 4.43 7.94 22.14
CA ILE A 317 3.22 8.02 22.95
C ILE A 317 3.06 9.44 23.47
N GLY A 318 1.92 10.07 23.17
CA GLY A 318 1.52 11.36 23.73
C GLY A 318 0.56 11.25 24.92
N ASP A 319 0.23 12.38 25.52
CA ASP A 319 -0.74 12.48 26.63
C ASP A 319 -2.21 12.46 26.17
N GLY A 320 -2.47 12.63 24.86
CA GLY A 320 -3.81 12.58 24.28
C GLY A 320 -3.96 13.45 23.03
N ILE A 321 -5.00 13.15 22.24
CA ILE A 321 -5.48 14.07 21.19
C ILE A 321 -5.73 15.44 21.81
N ASN A 322 -5.30 16.50 21.12
CA ASN A 322 -5.30 17.90 21.57
C ASN A 322 -4.45 18.25 22.80
N GLN A 323 -3.76 17.30 23.43
CA GLN A 323 -2.84 17.55 24.54
C GLN A 323 -1.38 17.56 24.08
N THR A 324 -0.98 16.54 23.32
CA THR A 324 0.33 16.49 22.67
C THR A 324 0.16 16.77 21.18
N VAL A 325 0.59 17.96 20.74
CA VAL A 325 0.42 18.43 19.36
C VAL A 325 1.77 18.67 18.72
N ILE A 326 2.03 18.02 17.58
CA ILE A 326 3.17 18.31 16.70
C ILE A 326 2.66 19.13 15.53
N THR A 327 3.19 20.35 15.35
CA THR A 327 2.64 21.31 14.38
C THR A 327 3.67 21.97 13.48
N GLY A 328 3.25 22.27 12.25
CA GLY A 328 3.98 23.02 11.25
C GLY A 328 3.03 23.71 10.27
N ASN A 329 3.56 24.32 9.22
CA ASN A 329 2.81 25.11 8.24
C ASN A 329 3.41 25.13 6.82
N ARG A 330 4.30 24.17 6.48
CA ARG A 330 4.84 24.07 5.11
C ARG A 330 3.73 23.77 4.12
N SER A 331 3.80 24.39 2.95
CA SER A 331 2.81 24.26 1.89
C SER A 331 3.41 24.41 0.50
N VAL A 332 2.68 23.93 -0.52
CA VAL A 332 3.08 24.09 -1.93
C VAL A 332 3.14 25.56 -2.35
N VAL A 333 2.19 26.38 -1.90
CA VAL A 333 2.20 27.84 -2.19
C VAL A 333 3.47 28.51 -1.67
N ASP A 334 4.02 28.04 -0.54
CA ASP A 334 5.26 28.56 0.03
C ASP A 334 6.53 27.90 -0.56
N GLY A 335 6.37 27.20 -1.69
CA GLY A 335 7.44 26.63 -2.51
C GLY A 335 7.91 25.24 -2.08
N TRP A 336 7.24 24.59 -1.13
CA TRP A 336 7.55 23.19 -0.79
C TRP A 336 6.94 22.25 -1.84
N THR A 337 7.51 21.05 -1.97
CA THR A 337 6.78 19.98 -2.67
C THR A 337 5.70 19.44 -1.75
N THR A 338 4.64 18.85 -2.30
CA THR A 338 3.63 18.14 -1.50
C THR A 338 4.30 17.12 -0.56
N PHE A 339 5.30 16.37 -1.06
CA PHE A 339 6.04 15.37 -0.28
C PHE A 339 6.81 15.95 0.93
N ASN A 340 7.49 17.10 0.77
CA ASN A 340 8.24 17.76 1.85
C ASN A 340 7.45 18.80 2.65
N SER A 341 6.17 19.00 2.33
CA SER A 341 5.27 19.83 3.12
C SER A 341 4.87 19.18 4.46
N ALA A 342 5.11 17.87 4.60
CA ALA A 342 4.76 17.10 5.80
C ALA A 342 5.36 17.71 7.07
N THR A 343 4.50 17.99 8.05
CA THR A 343 4.93 18.35 9.41
C THR A 343 5.64 17.17 10.08
N PHE A 344 5.06 15.98 9.95
CA PHE A 344 5.65 14.73 10.41
C PHE A 344 5.81 13.75 9.25
N ALA A 345 7.02 13.23 9.05
CA ALA A 345 7.32 12.24 8.03
C ALA A 345 7.95 10.98 8.64
N VAL A 346 7.49 9.80 8.26
CA VAL A 346 8.04 8.53 8.75
C VAL A 346 8.22 7.51 7.63
N VAL A 347 9.41 6.89 7.59
CA VAL A 347 9.74 5.75 6.72
C VAL A 347 10.36 4.58 7.50
N ALA A 348 10.37 4.65 8.83
CA ALA A 348 10.86 3.59 9.70
C ALA A 348 9.85 2.44 9.83
N GLN A 349 10.28 1.24 9.45
CA GLN A 349 9.48 0.02 9.60
C GLN A 349 9.02 -0.19 11.04
N GLY A 350 7.75 -0.59 11.21
CA GLY A 350 7.17 -0.90 12.52
C GLY A 350 6.95 0.33 13.39
N PHE A 351 6.87 1.54 12.84
CA PHE A 351 6.59 2.74 13.62
C PHE A 351 5.20 2.71 14.25
N VAL A 352 5.08 3.10 15.52
CA VAL A 352 3.79 3.25 16.21
C VAL A 352 3.65 4.64 16.78
N ALA A 353 2.51 5.29 16.57
CA ALA A 353 2.14 6.53 17.26
C ALA A 353 0.81 6.35 18.01
N VAL A 354 0.76 6.83 19.25
CA VAL A 354 -0.42 6.76 20.11
C VAL A 354 -0.69 8.09 20.79
N ASN A 355 -1.95 8.54 20.85
CA ASN A 355 -2.37 9.71 21.64
C ASN A 355 -1.67 11.02 21.23
N ILE A 356 -1.45 11.24 19.92
CA ILE A 356 -0.76 12.42 19.38
C ILE A 356 -1.62 13.11 18.32
N THR A 357 -1.55 14.44 18.27
CA THR A 357 -2.12 15.25 17.17
C THR A 357 -1.00 15.69 16.23
N PHE A 358 -1.14 15.39 14.94
CA PHE A 358 -0.27 15.88 13.88
C PHE A 358 -1.02 16.96 13.09
N ARG A 359 -0.46 18.18 13.03
CA ARG A 359 -1.18 19.34 12.49
C ARG A 359 -0.36 20.15 11.50
N ASN A 360 -0.94 20.44 10.33
CA ASN A 360 -0.45 21.48 9.43
C ASN A 360 -1.41 22.67 9.40
N THR A 361 -0.90 23.85 9.78
CA THR A 361 -1.67 25.08 9.98
C THR A 361 -1.64 26.04 8.78
N ALA A 362 -1.10 25.62 7.63
CA ALA A 362 -0.98 26.48 6.45
C ALA A 362 -2.32 27.09 5.99
N GLY A 363 -3.42 26.33 6.12
CA GLY A 363 -4.77 26.79 5.74
C GLY A 363 -5.15 26.47 4.29
N ALA A 364 -6.45 26.53 3.98
CA ALA A 364 -6.98 26.14 2.67
C ALA A 364 -6.41 26.99 1.50
N ALA A 365 -6.10 28.27 1.75
CA ALA A 365 -5.50 29.18 0.77
C ALA A 365 -4.07 28.81 0.35
N LYS A 366 -3.43 27.89 1.08
CA LYS A 366 -2.06 27.44 0.82
C LYS A 366 -1.98 26.15 -0.01
N HIS A 367 -3.12 25.65 -0.48
CA HIS A 367 -3.24 24.39 -1.24
C HIS A 367 -2.64 23.21 -0.46
N GLN A 368 -1.90 22.31 -1.12
CA GLN A 368 -1.38 21.08 -0.50
C GLN A 368 -0.46 21.40 0.68
N ALA A 369 -0.80 20.86 1.86
CA ALA A 369 -0.07 21.08 3.10
C ALA A 369 -0.24 19.89 4.06
N VAL A 370 0.72 18.96 4.00
CA VAL A 370 0.61 17.66 4.66
C VAL A 370 0.85 17.78 6.17
N ALA A 371 -0.05 17.21 6.98
CA ALA A 371 0.15 17.06 8.43
C ALA A 371 1.06 15.87 8.73
N LEU A 372 0.72 14.69 8.20
CA LEU A 372 1.54 13.49 8.34
C LEU A 372 1.71 12.76 7.00
N ARG A 373 2.95 12.33 6.73
CA ARG A 373 3.28 11.41 5.64
C ARG A 373 3.88 10.12 6.20
N SER A 374 3.24 8.99 5.90
CA SER A 374 3.79 7.67 6.22
C SER A 374 4.17 6.93 4.94
N GLY A 375 5.44 6.54 4.84
CA GLY A 375 5.98 5.55 3.90
C GLY A 375 6.69 4.43 4.66
N ALA A 376 6.18 4.10 5.85
CA ALA A 376 6.72 3.10 6.76
C ALA A 376 5.88 1.83 6.71
N ASP A 377 6.52 0.70 6.40
CA ASP A 377 5.84 -0.59 6.41
C ASP A 377 5.51 -1.01 7.84
N LEU A 378 4.34 -1.64 8.01
CA LEU A 378 3.82 -2.09 9.30
C LEU A 378 3.67 -0.92 10.30
N SER A 379 3.35 0.28 9.80
CA SER A 379 3.13 1.45 10.66
C SER A 379 1.71 1.46 11.23
N THR A 380 1.59 1.84 12.51
CA THR A 380 0.30 1.88 13.23
C THR A 380 0.08 3.22 13.92
N PHE A 381 -1.13 3.76 13.79
CA PHE A 381 -1.56 4.98 14.45
C PHE A 381 -2.83 4.67 15.24
N TYR A 382 -2.82 4.97 16.55
CA TYR A 382 -3.91 4.64 17.45
C TYR A 382 -4.28 5.84 18.33
N LEU A 383 -5.56 6.25 18.34
CA LEU A 383 -5.99 7.45 19.07
C LEU A 383 -5.17 8.69 18.68
N CYS A 384 -4.95 8.87 17.37
CA CYS A 384 -4.25 10.04 16.83
C CYS A 384 -5.22 10.98 16.12
N SER A 385 -4.90 12.27 16.09
CA SER A 385 -5.61 13.27 15.27
C SER A 385 -4.71 13.76 14.14
N PHE A 386 -5.27 13.94 12.95
CA PHE A 386 -4.59 14.45 11.77
C PHE A 386 -5.35 15.66 11.24
N GLU A 387 -4.72 16.82 11.27
CA GLU A 387 -5.41 18.10 11.10
C GLU A 387 -4.72 18.99 10.07
N ALA A 388 -5.36 19.18 8.91
CA ALA A 388 -5.01 20.24 7.97
C ALA A 388 -6.24 20.61 7.11
N TYR A 389 -6.00 21.01 5.86
CA TYR A 389 -7.03 21.27 4.86
C TYR A 389 -6.82 20.34 3.67
N GLN A 390 -6.14 20.79 2.62
CA GLN A 390 -5.85 19.97 1.44
C GLN A 390 -4.64 19.06 1.72
N ASP A 391 -4.76 17.79 1.32
CA ASP A 391 -3.69 16.78 1.42
C ASP A 391 -3.23 16.49 2.86
N THR A 392 -4.17 16.42 3.82
CA THR A 392 -3.85 16.28 5.25
C THR A 392 -2.99 15.05 5.59
N LEU A 393 -3.43 13.87 5.17
CA LEU A 393 -2.80 12.59 5.51
C LEU A 393 -2.31 11.89 4.24
N TYR A 394 -0.99 11.87 4.08
CA TYR A 394 -0.33 11.21 2.97
C TYR A 394 0.05 9.78 3.34
N THR A 395 -0.87 8.84 3.09
CA THR A 395 -0.65 7.38 3.14
C THR A 395 0.20 6.94 1.94
N HIS A 396 1.46 7.38 1.90
CA HIS A 396 2.31 7.34 0.73
C HIS A 396 2.49 5.92 0.18
N SER A 397 3.10 5.00 0.93
CA SER A 397 3.45 3.66 0.47
C SER A 397 3.44 2.62 1.60
N LEU A 398 3.57 1.32 1.23
CA LEU A 398 3.69 0.16 2.13
C LEU A 398 2.42 -0.09 2.97
N ARG A 399 2.48 -0.99 3.97
CA ARG A 399 1.31 -1.37 4.79
C ARG A 399 1.15 -0.48 6.01
N GLN A 400 -0.07 0.00 6.23
CA GLN A 400 -0.38 0.95 7.31
C GLN A 400 -1.74 0.65 7.96
N PHE A 401 -1.85 0.89 9.27
CA PHE A 401 -3.09 0.73 10.01
C PHE A 401 -3.40 1.95 10.88
N TYR A 402 -4.64 2.44 10.81
CA TYR A 402 -5.13 3.57 11.58
C TYR A 402 -6.36 3.12 12.38
N ARG A 403 -6.33 3.29 13.70
CA ARG A 403 -7.38 2.82 14.60
C ARG A 403 -7.85 3.95 15.51
N GLU A 404 -9.17 4.19 15.53
CA GLU A 404 -9.78 5.18 16.44
C GLU A 404 -9.13 6.57 16.32
N CYS A 405 -8.78 6.94 15.09
CA CYS A 405 -8.17 8.23 14.78
C CYS A 405 -9.23 9.23 14.31
N ASP A 406 -8.95 10.52 14.51
CA ASP A 406 -9.70 11.63 13.92
C ASP A 406 -8.92 12.21 12.74
N ILE A 407 -9.55 12.32 11.56
CA ILE A 407 -8.90 12.85 10.36
C ILE A 407 -9.74 13.99 9.80
N TYR A 408 -9.17 15.19 9.80
CA TYR A 408 -9.81 16.42 9.34
C TYR A 408 -9.19 16.91 8.03
N GLY A 409 -10.00 17.35 7.07
CA GLY A 409 -9.47 18.00 5.88
C GLY A 409 -10.53 18.38 4.87
N THR A 410 -10.12 18.74 3.66
CA THR A 410 -11.00 19.28 2.61
C THR A 410 -10.85 18.53 1.29
N VAL A 411 -9.94 18.98 0.43
CA VAL A 411 -9.61 18.36 -0.85
C VAL A 411 -8.59 17.25 -0.61
N ASP A 412 -8.89 16.05 -1.11
CA ASP A 412 -7.98 14.89 -1.18
C ASP A 412 -7.28 14.57 0.15
N TYR A 413 -7.98 14.75 1.28
CA TYR A 413 -7.30 14.82 2.57
C TYR A 413 -6.79 13.47 3.10
N ILE A 414 -7.20 12.36 2.49
CA ILE A 414 -6.54 11.04 2.61
C ILE A 414 -6.09 10.61 1.21
N PHE A 415 -4.78 10.61 0.96
CA PHE A 415 -4.26 10.32 -0.37
C PHE A 415 -2.98 9.48 -0.31
N GLY A 416 -2.56 8.98 -1.48
CA GLY A 416 -1.37 8.15 -1.63
C GLY A 416 -1.69 6.76 -2.18
N ASN A 417 -0.72 5.85 -2.04
CA ASN A 417 -0.76 4.52 -2.65
C ASN A 417 -0.19 3.45 -1.69
N ALA A 418 -0.47 3.60 -0.39
CA ALA A 418 -0.26 2.55 0.60
C ALA A 418 -1.28 1.41 0.43
N ALA A 419 -1.00 0.25 1.02
CA ALA A 419 -2.04 -0.68 1.44
C ALA A 419 -2.46 -0.26 2.86
N VAL A 420 -3.62 0.39 2.99
CA VAL A 420 -4.03 1.03 4.25
C VAL A 420 -5.45 0.65 4.65
N VAL A 421 -5.62 0.34 5.95
CA VAL A 421 -6.93 0.20 6.59
C VAL A 421 -7.11 1.27 7.67
N PHE A 422 -8.20 2.02 7.55
CA PHE A 422 -8.74 2.86 8.61
C PHE A 422 -9.87 2.09 9.30
N GLN A 423 -9.76 1.87 10.61
CA GLN A 423 -10.75 1.11 11.37
C GLN A 423 -11.25 1.90 12.57
N ASN A 424 -12.56 2.02 12.72
CA ASN A 424 -13.18 2.78 13.82
C ASN A 424 -12.71 4.25 13.89
N CYS A 425 -12.30 4.84 12.77
CA CYS A 425 -11.88 6.24 12.70
C CYS A 425 -13.07 7.17 12.47
N ASN A 426 -12.90 8.44 12.83
CA ASN A 426 -13.80 9.52 12.44
C ASN A 426 -13.16 10.35 11.31
N LEU A 427 -13.90 10.51 10.22
CA LEU A 427 -13.47 11.27 9.05
C LEU A 427 -14.30 12.55 8.96
N TYR A 428 -13.63 13.70 9.06
CA TYR A 428 -14.23 15.01 9.21
C TYR A 428 -13.91 15.96 8.04
N PRO A 429 -14.70 15.91 6.95
CA PRO A 429 -14.66 16.95 5.92
C PRO A 429 -14.98 18.32 6.52
N ARG A 430 -14.11 19.29 6.26
CA ARG A 430 -14.19 20.67 6.72
C ARG A 430 -14.76 21.60 5.67
N LEU A 431 -15.05 22.85 6.03
CA LEU A 431 -15.40 23.89 5.06
C LEU A 431 -14.17 24.26 4.19
N PRO A 432 -14.19 24.01 2.86
CA PRO A 432 -13.10 24.41 1.97
C PRO A 432 -13.22 25.88 1.57
N LEU A 433 -12.33 26.35 0.68
CA LEU A 433 -12.49 27.68 0.07
C LEU A 433 -13.79 27.74 -0.76
N SER A 434 -14.34 28.94 -0.88
CA SER A 434 -15.49 29.19 -1.76
C SER A 434 -15.21 28.69 -3.18
N GLY A 435 -16.13 27.89 -3.72
CA GLY A 435 -16.03 27.30 -5.06
C GLY A 435 -15.26 25.98 -5.14
N GLN A 436 -14.64 25.53 -4.05
CA GLN A 436 -14.08 24.18 -3.95
C GLN A 436 -15.13 23.18 -3.47
N PHE A 437 -14.79 21.90 -3.62
CA PHE A 437 -15.52 20.76 -3.07
C PHE A 437 -14.57 19.88 -2.27
N ASN A 438 -15.12 19.05 -1.39
CA ASN A 438 -14.34 18.11 -0.61
C ASN A 438 -14.26 16.75 -1.29
N THR A 439 -13.12 16.09 -1.13
CA THR A 439 -12.89 14.69 -1.52
C THR A 439 -12.19 13.99 -0.36
N ILE A 440 -12.83 12.96 0.18
CA ILE A 440 -12.27 12.22 1.32
C ILE A 440 -11.01 11.47 0.89
N THR A 441 -11.07 10.75 -0.24
CA THR A 441 -9.92 10.02 -0.75
C THR A 441 -9.45 10.44 -2.15
N ALA A 442 -8.13 10.37 -2.36
CA ALA A 442 -7.49 10.45 -3.67
C ALA A 442 -6.43 9.35 -3.81
N GLN A 443 -6.88 8.14 -4.13
CA GLN A 443 -6.00 6.97 -4.17
C GLN A 443 -5.19 6.91 -5.47
N GLY A 444 -3.88 6.71 -5.33
CA GLY A 444 -2.85 6.88 -6.37
C GLY A 444 -2.26 5.61 -6.98
N ARG A 445 -3.01 4.50 -7.05
CA ARG A 445 -2.51 3.25 -7.65
C ARG A 445 -2.34 3.37 -9.17
N THR A 446 -1.13 3.11 -9.65
CA THR A 446 -0.73 3.30 -11.06
C THR A 446 -0.57 1.99 -11.84
N ASP A 447 -0.52 0.84 -11.15
CA ASP A 447 -0.39 -0.46 -11.81
C ASP A 447 -1.34 -1.50 -11.17
N PRO A 448 -2.03 -2.33 -11.97
CA PRO A 448 -3.00 -3.30 -11.45
C PRO A 448 -2.35 -4.41 -10.63
N ASN A 449 -1.04 -4.67 -10.79
CA ASN A 449 -0.30 -5.67 -10.02
C ASN A 449 0.14 -5.15 -8.65
N GLN A 450 -0.05 -3.85 -8.34
CA GLN A 450 0.19 -3.34 -6.99
C GLN A 450 -0.86 -3.89 -6.02
N ASN A 451 -0.41 -4.36 -4.87
CA ASN A 451 -1.26 -4.84 -3.78
C ASN A 451 -1.80 -3.70 -2.88
N THR A 452 -1.86 -2.47 -3.40
CA THR A 452 -2.15 -1.23 -2.65
C THR A 452 -3.61 -0.78 -2.78
N GLY A 453 -4.06 0.11 -1.89
CA GLY A 453 -5.43 0.63 -1.87
C GLY A 453 -5.83 1.14 -0.49
N THR A 454 -6.94 1.86 -0.46
CA THR A 454 -7.50 2.44 0.77
C THR A 454 -8.77 1.69 1.18
N SER A 455 -8.78 1.14 2.39
CA SER A 455 -9.94 0.49 3.01
C SER A 455 -10.41 1.32 4.21
N ILE A 456 -11.65 1.82 4.14
CA ILE A 456 -12.32 2.53 5.24
C ILE A 456 -13.34 1.56 5.83
N HIS A 457 -13.05 1.04 7.02
CA HIS A 457 -13.77 -0.07 7.63
C HIS A 457 -14.36 0.34 8.98
N ASN A 458 -15.68 0.26 9.12
CA ASN A 458 -16.36 0.64 10.38
C ASN A 458 -16.01 2.04 10.87
N CYS A 459 -15.89 3.00 9.96
CA CYS A 459 -15.60 4.39 10.28
C CYS A 459 -16.87 5.23 10.31
N VAL A 460 -16.75 6.46 10.81
CA VAL A 460 -17.83 7.44 10.86
C VAL A 460 -17.43 8.64 10.01
N ILE A 461 -18.21 8.94 8.97
CA ILE A 461 -18.01 10.10 8.09
C ILE A 461 -19.03 11.18 8.49
N ARG A 462 -18.55 12.26 9.11
CA ARG A 462 -19.36 13.38 9.61
C ARG A 462 -18.75 14.71 9.19
N ALA A 463 -19.58 15.70 8.89
CA ALA A 463 -19.09 17.05 8.64
C ALA A 463 -18.41 17.58 9.91
N ALA A 464 -17.25 18.23 9.77
CA ALA A 464 -16.69 19.03 10.84
C ALA A 464 -17.63 20.20 11.16
N ASP A 465 -17.48 20.79 12.34
CA ASP A 465 -18.37 21.85 12.84
C ASP A 465 -18.48 23.04 11.86
N ASP A 466 -17.37 23.42 11.22
CA ASP A 466 -17.32 24.51 10.24
C ASP A 466 -18.14 24.21 8.97
N LEU A 467 -18.10 22.97 8.47
CA LEU A 467 -18.91 22.52 7.34
C LEU A 467 -20.38 22.34 7.73
N ALA A 468 -20.65 21.79 8.92
CA ALA A 468 -22.00 21.56 9.42
C ALA A 468 -22.77 22.88 9.63
N ALA A 469 -22.06 23.93 10.05
CA ALA A 469 -22.61 25.28 10.22
C ALA A 469 -22.71 26.08 8.91
N SER A 470 -22.22 25.54 7.78
CA SER A 470 -22.24 26.22 6.48
C SER A 470 -23.63 26.26 5.84
N ASN A 471 -23.78 26.98 4.73
CA ASN A 471 -25.04 27.07 3.97
C ASN A 471 -25.42 25.76 3.22
N GLY A 472 -24.68 24.67 3.39
CA GLY A 472 -24.96 23.37 2.76
C GLY A 472 -24.66 23.29 1.26
N THR A 473 -23.96 24.28 0.69
CA THR A 473 -23.65 24.32 -0.75
C THR A 473 -22.39 23.53 -1.12
N THR A 474 -21.50 23.28 -0.17
CA THR A 474 -20.24 22.54 -0.38
C THR A 474 -20.53 21.10 -0.74
N LYS A 475 -20.16 20.70 -1.96
CA LYS A 475 -20.19 19.30 -2.37
C LYS A 475 -19.10 18.51 -1.67
N THR A 476 -19.44 17.32 -1.16
CA THR A 476 -18.47 16.40 -0.55
C THR A 476 -18.62 15.01 -1.15
N TYR A 477 -17.52 14.48 -1.67
CA TYR A 477 -17.44 13.17 -2.28
C TYR A 477 -16.58 12.21 -1.46
N LEU A 478 -16.88 10.92 -1.55
CA LEU A 478 -16.10 9.83 -0.96
C LEU A 478 -14.68 9.76 -1.54
N GLY A 479 -14.48 10.18 -2.79
CA GLY A 479 -13.16 10.34 -3.37
C GLY A 479 -13.16 10.63 -4.87
N ARG A 480 -11.94 10.65 -5.45
CA ARG A 480 -11.67 10.78 -6.90
C ARG A 480 -10.39 10.06 -7.33
N PRO A 481 -10.30 9.56 -8.57
CA PRO A 481 -9.22 8.67 -8.99
C PRO A 481 -7.97 9.45 -9.39
N TRP A 482 -7.08 9.72 -8.43
CA TRP A 482 -5.82 10.41 -8.70
C TRP A 482 -4.97 9.70 -9.76
N LYS A 483 -5.00 8.36 -9.80
CA LYS A 483 -4.29 7.55 -10.80
C LYS A 483 -5.18 6.46 -11.39
N GLU A 484 -4.75 5.93 -12.53
CA GLU A 484 -5.54 5.09 -13.46
C GLU A 484 -6.19 3.86 -12.80
N TYR A 485 -5.52 3.22 -11.83
CA TYR A 485 -6.01 2.01 -11.16
C TYR A 485 -6.45 2.28 -9.72
N SER A 486 -6.83 3.53 -9.42
CA SER A 486 -7.32 3.97 -8.11
C SER A 486 -8.29 2.95 -7.51
N ARG A 487 -8.08 2.62 -6.24
CA ARG A 487 -8.78 1.55 -5.51
C ARG A 487 -9.10 1.98 -4.09
N THR A 488 -10.37 2.22 -3.82
CA THR A 488 -10.88 2.61 -2.50
C THR A 488 -12.12 1.79 -2.18
N VAL A 489 -12.19 1.25 -0.96
CA VAL A 489 -13.36 0.51 -0.47
C VAL A 489 -13.84 1.17 0.81
N ILE A 490 -15.13 1.47 0.89
CA ILE A 490 -15.77 1.99 2.11
C ILE A 490 -16.82 0.99 2.55
N MET A 491 -16.62 0.41 3.74
CA MET A 491 -17.43 -0.71 4.20
C MET A 491 -17.80 -0.61 5.67
N GLN A 492 -19.02 -1.05 5.98
CA GLN A 492 -19.61 -1.08 7.33
C GLN A 492 -19.53 0.29 8.04
N SER A 493 -19.51 1.37 7.28
CA SER A 493 -19.25 2.72 7.79
C SER A 493 -20.51 3.58 7.80
N TYR A 494 -20.60 4.52 8.73
CA TYR A 494 -21.67 5.51 8.78
C TYR A 494 -21.35 6.71 7.87
N MET A 495 -22.31 7.14 7.05
CA MET A 495 -22.20 8.30 6.16
C MET A 495 -23.27 9.35 6.46
N GLY A 496 -22.85 10.57 6.81
CA GLY A 496 -23.75 11.70 6.99
C GLY A 496 -24.42 12.16 5.69
N SER A 497 -25.50 12.95 5.81
CA SER A 497 -26.38 13.33 4.69
C SER A 497 -25.76 14.33 3.71
N PHE A 498 -24.62 14.91 4.05
CA PHE A 498 -23.89 15.89 3.23
C PHE A 498 -23.04 15.25 2.13
N ILE A 499 -22.91 13.91 2.13
CA ILE A 499 -22.28 13.18 1.03
C ILE A 499 -23.14 13.32 -0.21
N ASP A 500 -22.55 13.79 -1.31
CA ASP A 500 -23.26 13.96 -2.56
C ASP A 500 -23.83 12.61 -3.05
N PRO A 501 -25.08 12.55 -3.55
CA PRO A 501 -25.69 11.31 -4.01
C PRO A 501 -24.87 10.54 -5.06
N THR A 502 -24.08 11.23 -5.90
CA THR A 502 -23.20 10.55 -6.86
C THR A 502 -22.10 9.75 -6.16
N GLY A 503 -21.77 10.11 -4.92
CA GLY A 503 -20.78 9.47 -4.04
C GLY A 503 -19.35 9.80 -4.44
N TRP A 504 -19.00 9.68 -5.71
CA TRP A 504 -17.64 9.81 -6.23
C TRP A 504 -17.57 10.92 -7.27
N SER A 505 -16.40 11.55 -7.42
CA SER A 505 -16.15 12.59 -8.42
C SER A 505 -15.09 12.18 -9.42
N ILE A 506 -15.22 12.63 -10.67
CA ILE A 506 -14.24 12.38 -11.72
C ILE A 506 -12.93 13.12 -11.41
N TRP A 507 -11.81 12.59 -11.89
CA TRP A 507 -10.54 13.34 -11.90
C TRP A 507 -10.49 14.31 -13.08
N SER A 508 -10.64 13.79 -14.30
CA SER A 508 -10.72 14.58 -15.54
C SER A 508 -11.29 13.73 -16.67
N GLY A 509 -12.37 14.21 -17.31
CA GLY A 509 -13.06 13.46 -18.37
C GLY A 509 -13.37 12.01 -17.96
N ASP A 510 -13.08 11.07 -18.85
CA ASP A 510 -13.28 9.63 -18.63
C ASP A 510 -12.04 8.91 -18.03
N PHE A 511 -11.04 9.66 -17.56
CA PHE A 511 -9.83 9.07 -16.98
C PHE A 511 -10.16 8.13 -15.81
N ALA A 512 -9.56 6.94 -15.84
CA ALA A 512 -9.64 5.88 -14.83
C ALA A 512 -11.04 5.25 -14.61
N LEU A 513 -12.12 5.79 -15.17
CA LEU A 513 -13.50 5.39 -14.82
C LEU A 513 -13.78 3.90 -15.09
N SER A 514 -13.05 3.29 -16.02
CA SER A 514 -13.17 1.87 -16.38
C SER A 514 -12.16 0.93 -15.72
N THR A 515 -11.11 1.47 -15.11
CA THR A 515 -9.97 0.72 -14.56
C THR A 515 -9.84 0.86 -13.03
N LEU A 516 -10.45 1.89 -12.44
CA LEU A 516 -10.55 2.05 -11.00
C LEU A 516 -11.40 0.93 -10.37
N TYR A 517 -11.26 0.77 -9.05
CA TYR A 517 -12.12 -0.09 -8.25
C TYR A 517 -12.60 0.70 -7.03
N TYR A 518 -13.78 1.30 -7.15
CA TYR A 518 -14.47 1.98 -6.05
C TYR A 518 -15.62 1.14 -5.58
N ALA A 519 -15.62 0.78 -4.30
CA ALA A 519 -16.61 -0.14 -3.77
C ALA A 519 -17.22 0.32 -2.45
N GLU A 520 -18.52 0.05 -2.30
CA GLU A 520 -19.28 0.25 -1.07
C GLU A 520 -19.88 -1.09 -0.59
N TYR A 521 -19.80 -1.36 0.72
CA TYR A 521 -20.36 -2.56 1.34
C TYR A 521 -21.04 -2.26 2.67
N ASN A 522 -22.34 -2.53 2.78
CA ASN A 522 -23.09 -2.48 4.04
C ASN A 522 -22.90 -1.18 4.86
N ASN A 523 -22.85 -0.04 4.17
CA ASN A 523 -22.74 1.28 4.81
C ASN A 523 -24.10 1.74 5.34
N THR A 524 -24.09 2.53 6.42
CA THR A 524 -25.30 3.04 7.09
C THR A 524 -25.33 4.56 7.10
N GLY A 525 -26.46 5.14 7.52
CA GLY A 525 -26.64 6.59 7.60
C GLY A 525 -27.23 7.19 6.32
N PRO A 526 -27.68 8.45 6.38
CA PRO A 526 -28.43 9.08 5.30
C PRO A 526 -27.60 9.27 4.00
N GLY A 527 -26.27 9.32 4.08
CA GLY A 527 -25.40 9.42 2.90
C GLY A 527 -25.07 8.09 2.22
N SER A 528 -25.51 6.95 2.76
CA SER A 528 -25.11 5.62 2.27
C SER A 528 -26.00 5.05 1.15
N ASN A 529 -27.05 5.75 0.74
CA ASN A 529 -27.92 5.27 -0.35
C ASN A 529 -27.16 5.24 -1.68
N THR A 530 -27.06 4.06 -2.29
CA THR A 530 -26.32 3.84 -3.53
C THR A 530 -27.14 4.01 -4.82
N SER A 531 -28.45 4.27 -4.72
CA SER A 531 -29.37 4.29 -5.87
C SER A 531 -29.04 5.36 -6.93
N ASN A 532 -28.38 6.45 -6.53
CA ASN A 532 -28.03 7.58 -7.40
C ASN A 532 -26.52 7.74 -7.59
N ARG A 533 -25.74 6.69 -7.29
CA ARG A 533 -24.30 6.68 -7.48
C ARG A 533 -23.95 6.75 -8.96
N VAL A 534 -22.71 7.14 -9.23
CA VAL A 534 -22.12 7.13 -10.58
C VAL A 534 -22.28 5.77 -11.27
N THR A 535 -22.40 5.79 -12.60
CA THR A 535 -22.58 4.57 -13.43
C THR A 535 -21.27 4.07 -14.06
N TRP A 536 -20.13 4.40 -13.47
CA TRP A 536 -18.81 4.01 -13.98
C TRP A 536 -18.62 2.50 -13.87
N SER A 537 -17.97 1.86 -14.85
CA SER A 537 -17.75 0.41 -14.79
C SER A 537 -16.80 -0.01 -13.66
N GLY A 538 -15.95 0.89 -13.18
CA GLY A 538 -15.11 0.66 -11.99
C GLY A 538 -15.81 0.90 -10.65
N TYR A 539 -17.06 1.37 -10.63
CA TYR A 539 -17.84 1.50 -9.39
C TYR A 539 -18.64 0.23 -9.11
N HIS A 540 -18.66 -0.19 -7.85
CA HIS A 540 -19.26 -1.44 -7.42
C HIS A 540 -20.01 -1.31 -6.08
N VAL A 541 -21.21 -1.87 -6.00
CA VAL A 541 -21.82 -2.27 -4.72
C VAL A 541 -21.51 -3.75 -4.55
N ILE A 542 -20.67 -4.09 -3.57
CA ILE A 542 -20.06 -5.43 -3.48
C ILE A 542 -20.73 -6.30 -2.42
N GLY A 543 -20.49 -7.62 -2.47
CA GLY A 543 -20.94 -8.57 -1.45
C GLY A 543 -19.89 -8.86 -0.38
N ALA A 544 -20.26 -9.64 0.65
CA ALA A 544 -19.40 -9.98 1.77
C ALA A 544 -18.09 -10.68 1.36
N SER A 545 -18.13 -11.56 0.35
CA SER A 545 -16.95 -12.29 -0.14
C SER A 545 -15.89 -11.36 -0.73
N ASP A 546 -16.32 -10.33 -1.48
CA ASP A 546 -15.41 -9.33 -2.04
C ASP A 546 -14.91 -8.39 -0.96
N ALA A 547 -15.81 -7.92 -0.08
CA ALA A 547 -15.48 -7.03 1.02
C ALA A 547 -14.45 -7.65 1.99
N ALA A 548 -14.53 -8.96 2.23
CA ALA A 548 -13.58 -9.69 3.05
C ALA A 548 -12.12 -9.53 2.58
N ASN A 549 -11.86 -9.31 1.29
CA ASN A 549 -10.50 -9.09 0.77
C ASN A 549 -9.87 -7.76 1.22
N PHE A 550 -10.69 -6.83 1.73
CA PHE A 550 -10.29 -5.50 2.17
C PHE A 550 -10.26 -5.36 3.70
N THR A 551 -10.44 -6.45 4.45
CA THR A 551 -10.33 -6.48 5.91
C THR A 551 -8.86 -6.53 6.34
N VAL A 552 -8.60 -6.25 7.62
CA VAL A 552 -7.26 -6.21 8.19
C VAL A 552 -6.48 -7.51 7.94
N ASP A 553 -7.08 -8.68 8.16
CA ASP A 553 -6.39 -9.96 8.02
C ASP A 553 -6.06 -10.33 6.57
N ASN A 554 -6.90 -9.94 5.60
CA ASN A 554 -6.71 -10.35 4.20
C ASN A 554 -5.96 -9.31 3.36
N PHE A 555 -6.16 -8.04 3.68
CA PHE A 555 -5.58 -6.93 2.93
C PHE A 555 -4.20 -6.54 3.44
N LEU A 556 -3.99 -6.53 4.76
CA LEU A 556 -2.73 -6.14 5.38
C LEU A 556 -1.93 -7.32 5.95
N LEU A 557 -2.50 -8.54 5.92
CA LEU A 557 -2.01 -9.66 6.72
C LEU A 557 -1.83 -9.26 8.19
N GLY A 558 -2.78 -8.47 8.71
CA GLY A 558 -2.66 -7.78 10.01
C GLY A 558 -2.45 -8.72 11.19
N GLY A 559 -3.00 -9.94 11.12
CA GLY A 559 -2.79 -10.98 12.12
C GLY A 559 -1.32 -11.35 12.39
N ASP A 560 -0.42 -11.09 11.43
CA ASP A 560 0.98 -11.45 11.53
C ASP A 560 1.86 -10.36 12.17
N TRP A 561 1.37 -9.12 12.28
CA TRP A 561 2.19 -8.00 12.77
C TRP A 561 1.49 -7.04 13.74
N LEU A 562 0.18 -6.82 13.63
CA LEU A 562 -0.56 -5.94 14.54
C LEU A 562 -0.53 -6.39 16.01
N PRO A 563 -0.56 -7.71 16.35
CA PRO A 563 -0.43 -8.13 17.74
C PRO A 563 0.84 -7.63 18.43
N LEU A 564 1.94 -7.43 17.68
CA LEU A 564 3.20 -6.91 18.23
C LEU A 564 3.10 -5.44 18.67
N THR A 565 2.11 -4.70 18.16
CA THR A 565 1.91 -3.27 18.48
C THR A 565 1.06 -3.09 19.75
N GLY A 566 0.31 -4.11 20.16
CA GLY A 566 -0.69 -4.03 21.22
C GLY A 566 -1.94 -3.21 20.88
N VAL A 567 -2.03 -2.66 19.67
CA VAL A 567 -3.19 -1.87 19.20
C VAL A 567 -4.35 -2.82 18.88
N PRO A 568 -5.58 -2.52 19.35
CA PRO A 568 -6.74 -3.35 19.06
C PRO A 568 -7.14 -3.26 17.59
N TYR A 569 -7.56 -4.39 17.02
CA TYR A 569 -8.11 -4.45 15.66
C TYR A 569 -9.15 -5.56 15.54
N THR A 570 -10.04 -5.42 14.57
CA THR A 570 -10.91 -6.52 14.11
C THR A 570 -10.39 -7.05 12.77
N GLY A 571 -10.09 -8.34 12.72
CA GLY A 571 -9.43 -8.96 11.55
C GLY A 571 -10.32 -9.12 10.32
N GLY A 572 -11.62 -9.42 10.52
CA GLY A 572 -12.61 -9.68 9.48
C GLY A 572 -13.72 -8.63 9.41
N LEU A 573 -14.80 -8.95 8.69
CA LEU A 573 -16.03 -8.15 8.68
C LEU A 573 -16.73 -8.21 10.06
N LEU A 574 -17.46 -7.15 10.41
CA LEU A 574 -18.23 -7.01 11.65
C LEU A 574 -19.61 -7.65 11.61
#